data_AF-C3MXB7-F1
#
_entry.id   AF-C3MXB7-F1
#
_cell.length_a   1.000
_cell.length_b   1.000
_cell.length_c   1.000
_cell.angle_alpha   90.00
_cell.angle_beta   90.00
_cell.angle_gamma   90.00
#
_symmetry.space_group_name_H-M   'P 1'
#
loop_
_entity.id
_entity.type
_entity.pdbx_description
1 polymer ?
#
loop_
_entity_poly.entity_id
_entity_poly.type
_entity_poly.pdbx_seq_one_letter_code
_entity_poly.pdbx_strand_id
1 'polypeptide(L)'
;MLFDPRPKDNLKDLFDRESEISLLKNSLDSPLIVIIGLRRTGKTSLIKSVLNDTKSTYIFLDMRRFENKEYIVYKDFIKSLEREINEITRKNKDLLSYLRHIQGVQVMG
;
A
#
# COMPACT_ATOMS: atom_id res chain seq x y z
N MET A 1 -16.11 -0.67 10.01
CA MET A 1 -17.59 -0.78 9.94
C MET A 1 -18.01 -0.90 8.49
N LEU A 2 -18.90 -1.85 8.16
CA LEU A 2 -19.33 -2.16 6.79
C LEU A 2 -19.70 -0.91 5.95
N PHE A 3 -20.46 0.02 6.52
CA PHE A 3 -20.94 1.22 5.81
C PHE A 3 -20.04 2.46 5.92
N ASP A 4 -18.81 2.35 6.41
CA ASP A 4 -17.86 3.48 6.37
C ASP A 4 -17.55 3.87 4.91
N PRO A 5 -17.70 5.13 4.48
CA PRO A 5 -17.43 5.52 3.09
C PRO A 5 -15.94 5.47 2.71
N ARG A 6 -15.04 5.40 3.69
CA ARG A 6 -13.59 5.30 3.45
C ARG A 6 -13.19 3.88 3.05
N PRO A 7 -12.04 3.71 2.37
CA PRO A 7 -11.50 2.39 2.12
C PRO A 7 -11.33 1.61 3.42
N LYS A 8 -11.72 0.34 3.41
CA LYS A 8 -11.58 -0.56 4.57
C LYS A 8 -10.13 -0.99 4.74
N ASP A 9 -9.80 -1.38 5.95
CA ASP A 9 -8.46 -1.84 6.33
C ASP A 9 -8.52 -3.13 7.18
N ASN A 10 -9.70 -3.73 7.31
CA ASN A 10 -9.95 -5.01 7.97
C ASN A 10 -10.79 -5.93 7.07
N LEU A 11 -10.48 -7.23 7.04
CA LEU A 11 -11.22 -8.21 6.24
C LEU A 11 -12.70 -8.30 6.64
N LYS A 12 -13.01 -8.20 7.94
CA LYS A 12 -14.39 -8.28 8.45
C LYS A 12 -15.31 -7.17 7.96
N ASP A 13 -14.73 -6.09 7.43
CA ASP A 13 -15.46 -4.95 6.89
C ASP A 13 -15.67 -5.03 5.36
N LEU A 14 -15.15 -6.09 4.71
CA LEU A 14 -15.41 -6.41 3.31
C LEU A 14 -16.64 -7.33 3.22
N PHE A 15 -17.49 -7.07 2.23
CA PHE A 15 -18.66 -7.89 1.95
C PHE A 15 -18.46 -8.65 0.64
N ASP A 16 -18.63 -9.97 0.67
CA ASP A 16 -18.63 -10.86 -0.51
C ASP A 16 -17.38 -10.71 -1.38
N ARG A 17 -16.21 -10.99 -0.80
CA ARG A 17 -14.87 -10.84 -1.43
C ARG A 17 -13.93 -12.01 -1.14
N GLU A 18 -14.46 -13.13 -0.66
CA GLU A 18 -13.72 -14.30 -0.17
C GLU A 18 -12.79 -14.85 -1.26
N SER A 19 -13.24 -14.84 -2.51
CA SER A 19 -12.46 -15.31 -3.66
C SER A 19 -11.25 -14.42 -3.95
N GLU A 20 -11.44 -13.09 -3.98
CA GLU A 20 -10.39 -12.13 -4.26
C GLU A 20 -9.41 -11.99 -3.10
N ILE A 21 -9.89 -12.11 -1.86
CA ILE A 21 -9.05 -12.17 -0.67
C ILE A 21 -8.11 -13.37 -0.77
N SER A 22 -8.65 -14.56 -1.06
CA SER A 22 -7.87 -15.79 -1.17
C SER A 22 -6.87 -15.72 -2.32
N LEU A 23 -7.29 -15.22 -3.48
CA LEU A 23 -6.43 -15.05 -4.64
C LEU A 23 -5.28 -14.08 -4.35
N LEU A 24 -5.56 -12.93 -3.75
CA LEU A 24 -4.53 -11.94 -3.43
C LEU A 24 -3.54 -12.50 -2.40
N LYS A 25 -4.02 -13.16 -1.34
CA LYS A 25 -3.15 -13.81 -0.32
C LYS A 25 -2.20 -14.82 -0.95
N ASN A 26 -2.71 -15.70 -1.81
CA ASN A 26 -1.92 -16.74 -2.46
C ASN A 26 -0.98 -16.20 -3.55
N SER A 27 -1.17 -14.94 -3.96
CA SER A 27 -0.37 -14.30 -5.00
C SER A 27 0.69 -13.35 -4.46
N LEU A 28 0.79 -13.12 -3.12
CA LEU A 28 1.68 -12.11 -2.53
C LEU A 28 3.17 -12.32 -2.84
N ASP A 29 3.59 -13.54 -3.14
CA ASP A 29 4.97 -13.86 -3.54
C ASP A 29 5.24 -13.57 -5.04
N SER A 30 4.22 -13.19 -5.80
CA SER A 30 4.38 -12.79 -7.20
C SER A 30 5.09 -11.43 -7.29
N PRO A 31 6.07 -11.27 -8.19
CA PRO A 31 6.81 -10.01 -8.32
C PRO A 31 5.94 -8.83 -8.80
N LEU A 32 4.80 -9.13 -9.44
CA LEU A 32 3.83 -8.14 -9.88
C LEU A 32 2.42 -8.71 -9.79
N ILE A 33 1.52 -7.95 -9.15
CA ILE A 33 0.10 -8.25 -9.06
C ILE A 33 -0.66 -7.03 -9.59
N VAL A 34 -1.57 -7.24 -10.54
CA VAL A 34 -2.41 -6.17 -11.09
C VAL A 34 -3.85 -6.41 -10.66
N ILE A 35 -4.43 -5.45 -9.93
CA ILE A 35 -5.83 -5.49 -9.48
C ILE A 35 -6.65 -4.52 -10.31
N ILE A 36 -7.55 -5.06 -11.12
CA ILE A 36 -8.39 -4.30 -12.05
C ILE A 36 -9.84 -4.16 -11.57
N GLY A 37 -10.58 -3.23 -12.18
CA GLY A 37 -11.99 -2.99 -11.90
C GLY A 37 -12.36 -1.52 -11.88
N LEU A 38 -13.65 -1.20 -11.91
CA LEU A 38 -14.17 0.17 -11.98
C LEU A 38 -13.87 1.02 -10.72
N ARG A 39 -13.96 2.34 -10.83
CA ARG A 39 -13.83 3.24 -9.66
C ARG A 39 -14.89 2.84 -8.62
N ARG A 40 -14.50 2.84 -7.35
CA ARG A 40 -15.36 2.50 -6.19
C ARG A 40 -15.81 1.03 -6.08
N THR A 41 -15.17 0.08 -6.78
CA THR A 41 -15.41 -1.37 -6.56
C THR A 41 -14.73 -1.97 -5.33
N GLY A 42 -14.00 -1.19 -4.53
CA GLY A 42 -13.36 -1.67 -3.30
C GLY A 42 -11.92 -2.16 -3.44
N LYS A 43 -11.25 -1.93 -4.58
CA LYS A 43 -9.84 -2.32 -4.79
C LYS A 43 -8.88 -1.88 -3.66
N THR A 44 -8.92 -0.61 -3.28
CA THR A 44 -8.09 -0.09 -2.17
C THR A 44 -8.41 -0.79 -0.85
N SER A 45 -9.68 -1.07 -0.59
CA SER A 45 -10.12 -1.78 0.62
C SER A 45 -9.57 -3.21 0.65
N LEU A 46 -9.68 -3.94 -0.47
CA LEU A 46 -9.15 -5.30 -0.61
C LEU A 46 -7.64 -5.33 -0.32
N ILE A 47 -6.86 -4.46 -0.97
CA ILE A 47 -5.41 -4.41 -0.81
C ILE A 47 -5.03 -4.14 0.65
N LYS A 48 -5.61 -3.09 1.26
CA LYS A 48 -5.30 -2.72 2.64
C LYS A 48 -5.69 -3.80 3.64
N SER A 49 -6.89 -4.34 3.51
CA SER A 49 -7.37 -5.38 4.42
C SER A 49 -6.53 -6.66 4.33
N VAL A 50 -6.12 -7.09 3.13
CA VAL A 50 -5.26 -8.28 2.97
C VAL A 50 -3.87 -8.02 3.54
N LEU A 51 -3.21 -6.90 3.18
CA LEU A 51 -1.86 -6.60 3.67
C LEU A 51 -1.81 -6.43 5.19
N ASN A 52 -2.86 -5.88 5.81
CA ASN A 52 -2.95 -5.77 7.26
C ASN A 52 -3.17 -7.13 7.92
N ASP A 53 -4.04 -7.98 7.35
CA ASP A 53 -4.31 -9.32 7.86
C ASP A 53 -3.07 -10.22 7.80
N THR A 54 -2.29 -10.13 6.73
CA THR A 54 -1.00 -10.82 6.58
C THR A 54 0.15 -10.16 7.34
N LYS A 55 -0.12 -9.05 8.06
CA LYS A 55 0.87 -8.26 8.79
C LYS A 55 2.08 -7.87 7.94
N SER A 56 1.84 -7.64 6.65
CA SER A 56 2.89 -7.31 5.70
C SER A 56 3.48 -5.93 6.02
N THR A 57 4.80 -5.81 5.84
CA THR A 57 5.48 -4.52 5.85
C THR A 57 5.44 -3.95 4.44
N TYR A 58 4.75 -2.83 4.22
CA TYR A 58 4.53 -2.26 2.88
C TYR A 58 4.59 -0.73 2.87
N ILE A 59 4.90 -0.19 1.70
CA ILE A 59 4.77 1.23 1.35
C ILE A 59 3.51 1.38 0.50
N PHE A 60 2.60 2.29 0.86
CA PHE A 60 1.34 2.50 0.14
C PHE A 60 1.29 3.88 -0.53
N LEU A 61 1.62 3.93 -1.81
CA LEU A 61 1.56 5.17 -2.59
C LEU A 61 0.13 5.41 -3.12
N ASP A 62 -0.65 6.24 -2.44
CA ASP A 62 -1.98 6.64 -2.92
C ASP A 62 -1.88 7.70 -4.03
N MET A 63 -1.72 7.23 -5.26
CA MET A 63 -1.57 8.07 -6.46
C MET A 63 -2.86 8.79 -6.89
N ARG A 64 -4.02 8.47 -6.28
CA ARG A 64 -5.29 9.19 -6.56
C ARG A 64 -5.19 10.67 -6.22
N ARG A 65 -4.28 11.06 -5.31
CA ARG A 65 -3.99 12.47 -4.98
C ARG A 65 -3.53 13.30 -6.19
N PHE A 66 -3.10 12.66 -7.26
CA PHE A 66 -2.66 13.30 -8.50
C PHE A 66 -3.70 13.16 -9.63
N GLU A 67 -4.88 12.60 -9.38
CA GLU A 67 -5.87 12.31 -10.45
C GLU A 67 -6.38 13.55 -11.18
N ASN A 68 -6.32 14.72 -10.54
CA ASN A 68 -6.73 15.99 -11.12
C ASN A 68 -5.55 16.79 -11.71
N LYS A 69 -4.35 16.21 -11.78
CA LYS A 69 -3.17 16.84 -12.39
C LYS A 69 -2.93 16.24 -13.77
N GLU A 70 -2.57 17.08 -14.74
CA GLU A 70 -2.19 16.64 -16.09
C GLU A 70 -0.91 15.78 -16.07
N TYR A 71 0.01 16.09 -15.15
CA TYR A 71 1.25 15.34 -14.96
C TYR A 71 1.68 15.32 -13.49
N ILE A 72 2.47 14.31 -13.13
CA ILE A 72 3.07 14.19 -11.79
C ILE A 72 4.46 14.82 -11.84
N VAL A 73 4.64 15.92 -11.13
CA VAL A 73 5.96 16.56 -10.97
C VAL A 73 6.85 15.66 -10.12
N TYR A 74 8.12 15.48 -10.52
CA TYR A 74 9.09 14.66 -9.78
C TYR A 74 9.14 14.99 -8.28
N LYS A 75 9.18 16.29 -7.94
CA LYS A 75 9.17 16.78 -6.55
C LYS A 75 7.95 16.30 -5.76
N ASP A 76 6.79 16.23 -6.38
CA ASP A 76 5.55 15.80 -5.72
C ASP A 76 5.52 14.29 -5.49
N PHE A 77 6.02 13.52 -6.46
CA PHE A 77 6.21 12.08 -6.32
C PHE A 77 7.18 11.76 -5.18
N ILE A 78 8.35 12.41 -5.17
CA ILE A 78 9.38 12.20 -4.13
C ILE A 78 8.83 12.55 -2.75
N LYS A 79 8.10 13.65 -2.58
CA LYS A 79 7.43 13.96 -1.30
C LYS A 79 6.42 12.91 -0.88
N SER A 80 5.69 12.32 -1.84
CA SER A 80 4.75 11.24 -1.54
C SER A 80 5.48 9.99 -1.07
N LEU A 81 6.57 9.63 -1.74
CA LEU A 81 7.40 8.48 -1.38
C LEU A 81 8.08 8.68 -0.03
N GLU A 82 8.70 9.84 0.19
CA GLU A 82 9.35 10.22 1.45
C GLU A 82 8.40 10.08 2.63
N ARG A 83 7.15 10.55 2.50
CA ARG A 83 6.15 10.44 3.56
C ARG A 83 5.91 8.99 3.98
N GLU A 84 5.71 8.10 3.02
CA GLU A 84 5.41 6.69 3.30
C GLU A 84 6.66 5.96 3.83
N ILE A 85 7.86 6.27 3.32
CA ILE A 85 9.14 5.75 3.86
C ILE A 85 9.33 6.19 5.31
N ASN A 86 9.08 7.46 5.62
CA ASN A 86 9.17 7.97 6.99
C ASN A 86 8.12 7.33 7.91
N GLU A 87 6.93 7.03 7.40
CA GLU A 87 5.90 6.36 8.19
C GLU A 87 6.28 4.92 8.52
N ILE A 88 6.75 4.15 7.54
CA ILE A 88 7.09 2.73 7.74
C ILE A 88 8.35 2.58 8.62
N THR A 89 9.34 3.44 8.48
CA THR A 89 10.57 3.44 9.30
C THR A 89 10.31 3.87 10.74
N ARG A 90 9.36 4.78 10.99
CA ARG A 90 8.91 5.11 12.36
C ARG A 90 8.25 3.92 13.05
N LYS A 91 7.44 3.14 12.32
CA LYS A 91 6.75 1.96 12.85
C LYS A 91 7.70 0.77 13.04
N ASN A 92 8.70 0.63 12.16
CA ASN A 92 9.64 -0.47 12.15
C ASN A 92 11.08 0.06 12.15
N LYS A 93 11.64 0.36 13.33
CA LYS A 93 13.00 0.93 13.45
C LYS A 93 14.07 0.05 12.83
N ASP A 94 13.88 -1.27 12.91
CA ASP A 94 14.80 -2.24 12.33
C ASP A 94 14.86 -2.16 10.80
N LEU A 95 13.83 -1.61 10.14
CA LEU A 95 13.80 -1.41 8.69
C LEU A 95 14.98 -0.57 8.20
N LEU A 96 15.40 0.44 8.98
CA LEU A 96 16.56 1.26 8.63
C LEU A 96 17.84 0.43 8.52
N SER A 97 17.99 -0.62 9.33
CA SER A 97 19.14 -1.53 9.23
C SER A 97 19.13 -2.31 7.92
N TYR A 98 17.97 -2.79 7.47
CA TYR A 98 17.84 -3.48 6.18
C TYR A 98 18.13 -2.54 5.01
N LEU A 99 17.62 -1.30 5.05
CA LEU A 99 17.85 -0.31 4.00
C LEU A 99 19.34 0.02 3.81
N ARG A 100 20.16 -0.05 4.87
CA ARG A 100 21.62 0.15 4.78
C ARG A 100 22.35 -0.90 3.93
N HIS A 101 21.74 -2.07 3.74
CA HIS A 101 22.33 -3.14 2.93
C HIS A 101 22.01 -3.00 1.44
N ILE A 102 21.12 -2.08 1.06
CA ILE A 102 20.74 -1.85 -0.34
C ILE A 102 21.82 -0.97 -1.00
N GLN A 103 22.41 -1.45 -2.09
CA GLN A 103 23.38 -0.66 -2.86
C GLN A 103 22.76 0.65 -3.35
N GLY A 104 23.47 1.76 -3.14
CA GLY A 104 23.00 3.10 -3.53
C GLY A 104 22.06 3.78 -2.53
N VAL A 105 21.73 3.14 -1.40
CA VAL A 105 20.96 3.77 -0.33
C VAL A 105 21.90 4.26 0.77
N GLN A 106 21.83 5.56 1.08
CA GLN A 106 22.51 6.16 2.22
C GLN A 106 21.49 6.50 3.31
N VAL A 107 21.60 5.86 4.48
CA VAL A 107 20.79 6.18 5.65
C VAL A 107 21.56 7.16 6.51
N MET A 108 21.15 8.43 6.49
CA MET A 108 21.70 9.46 7.38
C MET A 108 20.92 9.48 8.68
N GLY A 109 21.62 9.54 9.81
CA GLY A 109 21.07 9.61 11.17
C GLY A 109 21.78 10.69 11.94
#